data_AF-A0A1F9VE29-F1
#
_entry.id   AF-A0A1F9VE29-F1
#
_cell.length_a   1.000
_cell.length_b   1.000
_cell.length_c   1.000
_cell.angle_alpha   90.00
_cell.angle_beta   90.00
_cell.angle_gamma   90.00
#
_symmetry.space_group_name_H-M   'P 1'
#
loop_
_entity.id
_entity.type
_entity.pdbx_description
1 polymer ?
#
loop_
_entity_poly.entity_id
_entity_poly.type
_entity_poly.pdbx_seq_one_letter_code
_entity_poly.pdbx_strand_id
1 'polypeptide(L)'
;MRLAVEWDPKASACYGLNFPGATLFEGDIAALTGDEALKMACLGPGQLDVLDGSPPCQGFSTAGKRRMTDTRNRLFEEYVRLLRDFRPRAFIMENVSGLVKGKMKLTFAEMTRALKAAGYRVSCRLLNAWWYGVPQDRQRLVWIGLRDDLDIAPSHLTLTHQRPVTVREAFLNIGASDAPELSPRYRRYWYQAQQGETVGRLTSVKKLSENKVAGTLVGSEGNGAPYHPTECRAISTAERKRLSGFPDQFTFPSRETATVLIGNSVPPPMAEAVGRHVAGLLKGAAPGLEPNSAPNPAPATASHRPH
;
A
#
# COMPACT_ATOMS: atom_id res chain seq x y z
N MET A 1 -0.17 -1.83 -18.99
CA MET A 1 -1.32 -1.36 -18.18
C MET A 1 -2.36 -0.82 -19.14
N ARG A 2 -3.60 -1.30 -19.09
CA ARG A 2 -4.62 -0.97 -20.11
C ARG A 2 -5.60 0.14 -19.69
N LEU A 3 -5.87 0.27 -18.39
CA LEU A 3 -6.74 1.30 -17.82
C LEU A 3 -6.33 1.56 -16.37
N ALA A 4 -6.38 2.82 -15.96
CA ALA A 4 -6.31 3.27 -14.58
C ALA A 4 -7.57 4.10 -14.24
N VAL A 5 -8.01 4.05 -12.99
CA VAL A 5 -9.19 4.78 -12.49
C VAL A 5 -8.74 5.57 -11.27
N GLU A 6 -8.79 6.90 -11.35
CA GLU A 6 -8.37 7.80 -10.27
C GLU A 6 -9.27 9.03 -10.26
N TRP A 7 -9.86 9.35 -9.11
CA TRP A 7 -10.78 10.47 -8.97
C TRP A 7 -10.10 11.74 -8.42
N ASP A 8 -8.95 11.59 -7.76
CA ASP A 8 -8.22 12.71 -7.17
C ASP A 8 -7.38 13.40 -8.25
N PRO A 9 -7.63 14.70 -8.55
CA PRO A 9 -6.94 15.38 -9.64
C PRO A 9 -5.42 15.44 -9.46
N LYS A 10 -4.91 15.46 -8.22
CA LYS A 10 -3.46 15.51 -7.96
C LYS A 10 -2.82 14.15 -8.28
N ALA A 11 -3.49 13.06 -7.90
CA ALA A 11 -3.07 11.70 -8.23
C ALA A 11 -3.16 11.44 -9.74
N SER A 12 -4.25 11.83 -10.40
CA SER A 12 -4.43 11.73 -11.86
C SER A 12 -3.34 12.47 -12.62
N ALA A 13 -3.07 13.73 -12.26
CA ALA A 13 -1.99 14.51 -12.87
C ALA A 13 -0.62 13.85 -12.67
N CYS A 14 -0.34 13.36 -11.45
CA CYS A 14 0.89 12.62 -11.17
C CYS A 14 0.99 11.34 -12.02
N TYR A 15 -0.12 10.64 -12.23
CA TYR A 15 -0.16 9.43 -13.03
C TYR A 15 0.18 9.71 -14.49
N GLY A 16 -0.43 10.74 -15.08
CA GLY A 16 -0.18 11.17 -16.45
C GLY A 16 1.29 11.56 -16.72
N LEU A 17 1.97 12.16 -15.73
CA LEU A 17 3.40 12.49 -15.83
C LEU A 17 4.31 11.24 -15.94
N ASN A 18 3.91 10.13 -15.33
CA ASN A 18 4.76 8.93 -15.23
C ASN A 18 4.35 7.81 -16.18
N PHE A 19 3.09 7.82 -16.64
CA PHE A 19 2.52 6.80 -17.51
C PHE A 19 1.77 7.44 -18.70
N PRO A 20 2.43 8.24 -19.55
CA PRO A 20 1.76 9.02 -20.60
C PRO A 20 1.04 8.16 -21.67
N GLY A 21 1.37 6.87 -21.78
CA GLY A 21 0.69 5.93 -22.68
C GLY A 21 -0.44 5.14 -22.03
N ALA A 22 -0.75 5.35 -20.75
CA ALA A 22 -1.82 4.65 -20.05
C ALA A 22 -3.16 5.37 -20.26
N THR A 23 -4.21 4.64 -20.57
CA THR A 23 -5.58 5.17 -20.53
C THR A 23 -5.96 5.44 -19.08
N LEU A 24 -6.37 6.66 -18.78
CA LEU A 24 -6.79 7.09 -17.44
C LEU A 24 -8.26 7.53 -17.48
N PHE A 25 -9.09 6.94 -16.64
CA PHE A 25 -10.42 7.44 -16.31
C PHE A 25 -10.31 8.33 -15.07
N GLU A 26 -10.56 9.62 -15.25
CA GLU A 26 -10.57 10.60 -14.17
C GLU A 26 -11.97 10.73 -13.58
N GLY A 27 -12.27 9.99 -12.52
CA GLY A 27 -13.61 10.02 -11.91
C GLY A 27 -13.89 8.92 -10.89
N ASP A 28 -15.09 8.97 -10.32
CA ASP A 28 -15.57 7.98 -9.33
C ASP A 28 -15.75 6.60 -10.00
N ILE A 29 -15.11 5.57 -9.44
CA ILE A 29 -15.24 4.18 -9.88
C ILE A 29 -16.69 3.68 -9.84
N ALA A 30 -17.53 4.24 -8.98
CA ALA A 30 -18.94 3.90 -8.90
C ALA A 30 -19.77 4.45 -10.08
N ALA A 31 -19.24 5.43 -10.82
CA ALA A 31 -19.86 5.96 -12.03
C ALA A 31 -19.37 5.22 -13.30
N LEU A 32 -18.35 4.38 -13.20
CA LEU A 32 -17.78 3.63 -14.32
C LEU A 32 -18.40 2.22 -14.37
N THR A 33 -19.17 1.95 -15.43
CA THR A 33 -19.74 0.62 -15.65
C THR A 33 -18.66 -0.36 -16.12
N GLY A 34 -18.91 -1.67 -15.92
CA GLY A 34 -18.01 -2.72 -16.38
C GLY A 34 -17.77 -2.68 -17.90
N ASP A 35 -18.84 -2.48 -18.68
CA ASP A 35 -18.76 -2.46 -20.14
C ASP A 35 -17.97 -1.25 -20.66
N GLU A 36 -18.17 -0.07 -20.07
CA GLU A 36 -17.40 1.14 -20.42
C GLU A 36 -15.92 0.94 -20.13
N ALA A 37 -15.57 0.44 -18.95
CA ALA A 37 -14.18 0.20 -18.57
C ALA A 37 -13.50 -0.86 -19.46
N LEU A 38 -14.19 -1.95 -19.79
CA LEU A 38 -13.69 -2.98 -20.72
C LEU A 38 -13.47 -2.41 -22.12
N LYS A 39 -14.40 -1.58 -22.61
CA LYS A 39 -14.26 -0.88 -23.88
C LYS A 39 -13.06 0.07 -23.87
N MET A 40 -12.88 0.87 -22.82
CA MET A 40 -11.72 1.75 -22.64
C MET A 40 -10.40 0.97 -22.60
N ALA A 41 -10.40 -0.22 -22.00
CA ALA A 41 -9.24 -1.12 -21.94
C ALA A 41 -9.02 -1.95 -23.22
N CYS A 42 -9.91 -1.85 -24.21
CA CYS A 42 -9.94 -2.69 -25.41
C CYS A 42 -9.92 -4.19 -25.06
N LEU A 43 -10.80 -4.60 -24.15
CA LEU A 43 -10.95 -5.96 -23.65
C LEU A 43 -12.42 -6.38 -23.66
N GLY A 44 -12.66 -7.69 -23.72
CA GLY A 44 -13.93 -8.31 -23.36
C GLY A 44 -13.87 -8.97 -21.98
N PRO A 45 -15.03 -9.36 -21.40
CA PRO A 45 -15.08 -10.08 -20.13
C PRO A 45 -14.20 -11.33 -20.16
N GLY A 46 -13.43 -11.55 -19.10
CA GLY A 46 -12.53 -12.70 -18.97
C GLY A 46 -11.16 -12.56 -19.62
N GLN A 47 -10.92 -11.49 -20.40
CA GLN A 47 -9.64 -11.25 -21.08
C GLN A 47 -8.63 -10.45 -20.24
N LEU A 48 -9.06 -9.81 -19.15
CA LEU A 48 -8.16 -9.08 -18.26
C LEU A 48 -7.29 -10.08 -17.47
N ASP A 49 -5.97 -9.95 -17.53
CA ASP A 49 -5.09 -10.82 -16.75
C ASP A 49 -5.14 -10.50 -15.26
N VAL A 50 -5.02 -9.23 -14.89
CA VAL A 50 -4.95 -8.80 -13.49
C VAL A 50 -5.78 -7.53 -13.27
N LEU A 51 -6.63 -7.54 -12.25
CA LEU A 51 -7.19 -6.33 -11.64
C LEU A 51 -6.43 -6.02 -10.35
N ASP A 52 -5.81 -4.85 -10.26
CA ASP A 52 -5.11 -4.38 -9.06
C ASP A 52 -5.85 -3.17 -8.47
N GLY A 53 -6.00 -3.14 -7.14
CA GLY A 53 -6.68 -2.03 -6.49
C GLY A 53 -6.55 -2.01 -4.96
N SER A 54 -6.66 -0.81 -4.40
CA SER A 54 -6.54 -0.57 -2.95
C SER A 54 -7.78 0.18 -2.42
N PRO A 55 -8.98 -0.45 -2.43
CA PRO A 55 -10.20 0.23 -2.01
C PRO A 55 -10.07 0.69 -0.54
N PRO A 56 -10.38 1.95 -0.22
CA PRO A 56 -10.21 2.47 1.12
C PRO A 56 -11.15 1.76 2.11
N CYS A 57 -10.65 1.49 3.32
CA CYS A 57 -11.35 0.68 4.32
C CYS A 57 -11.99 1.50 5.46
N GLN A 58 -12.19 2.81 5.26
CA GLN A 58 -12.58 3.76 6.32
C GLN A 58 -13.95 3.46 6.95
N GLY A 59 -14.84 2.71 6.29
CA GLY A 59 -16.16 2.37 6.80
C GLY A 59 -16.22 1.30 7.87
N PHE A 60 -15.21 0.44 7.91
CA PHE A 60 -15.26 -0.74 8.76
C PHE A 60 -14.83 -0.49 10.22
N SER A 61 -14.35 0.72 10.55
CA SER A 61 -13.80 1.06 11.87
C SER A 61 -14.83 1.42 12.95
N THR A 62 -16.13 1.33 12.68
CA THR A 62 -17.18 1.61 13.69
C THR A 62 -17.98 0.35 14.00
N ALA A 63 -17.73 -0.20 15.19
CA ALA A 63 -18.57 -1.23 15.80
C ALA A 63 -19.98 -0.67 16.04
N GLY A 64 -20.89 -0.93 15.11
CA GLY A 64 -22.29 -0.56 15.16
C GLY A 64 -23.08 -1.46 14.21
N LYS A 65 -24.33 -1.76 14.57
CA LYS A 65 -25.26 -2.67 13.89
C LYS A 65 -25.04 -2.73 12.36
N ARG A 66 -24.82 -3.95 11.85
CA ARG A 66 -24.80 -4.30 10.42
C ARG A 66 -25.78 -3.43 9.64
N ARG A 67 -25.26 -2.44 8.92
CA ARG A 67 -25.98 -1.81 7.83
C ARG A 67 -25.09 -1.90 6.61
N MET A 68 -25.55 -2.73 5.68
CA MET A 68 -25.07 -2.84 4.29
C MET A 68 -25.26 -1.54 3.48
N THR A 69 -25.59 -0.43 4.16
CA THR A 69 -25.87 0.90 3.60
C THR A 69 -24.85 1.94 4.06
N ASP A 70 -23.73 1.53 4.66
CA ASP A 70 -22.65 2.45 4.99
C ASP A 70 -21.93 2.86 3.71
N THR A 71 -22.11 4.11 3.29
CA THR A 71 -21.50 4.71 2.09
C THR A 71 -19.97 4.56 2.07
N ARG A 72 -19.36 4.32 3.23
CA ARG A 72 -17.91 4.13 3.39
C ARG A 72 -17.39 2.73 3.00
N ASN A 73 -18.27 1.73 2.84
CA ASN A 73 -17.90 0.40 2.32
C ASN A 73 -18.15 0.26 0.82
N ARG A 74 -18.82 1.25 0.22
CA ARG A 74 -19.20 1.28 -1.19
C ARG A 74 -18.04 0.95 -2.13
N LEU A 75 -16.85 1.51 -1.89
CA LEU A 75 -15.71 1.31 -2.80
C LEU A 75 -15.18 -0.13 -2.80
N PHE A 76 -15.32 -0.89 -1.71
CA PHE A 76 -15.03 -2.32 -1.72
C PHE A 76 -16.10 -3.10 -2.50
N GLU A 77 -17.36 -2.72 -2.38
CA GLU A 77 -18.45 -3.34 -3.14
C GLU A 77 -18.32 -3.06 -4.65
N GLU A 78 -17.91 -1.84 -5.03
CA GLU A 78 -17.57 -1.51 -6.42
C GLU A 78 -16.38 -2.36 -6.92
N TYR A 79 -15.36 -2.56 -6.11
CA TYR A 79 -14.25 -3.46 -6.45
C TYR A 79 -14.75 -4.90 -6.71
N VAL A 80 -15.63 -5.43 -5.85
CA VAL A 80 -16.24 -6.75 -6.02
C VAL A 80 -17.16 -6.80 -7.24
N ARG A 81 -17.89 -5.72 -7.54
CA ARG A 81 -18.69 -5.60 -8.77
C ARG A 81 -17.79 -5.73 -10.00
N LEU A 82 -16.69 -4.97 -10.07
CA LEU A 82 -15.76 -5.04 -11.19
C LEU A 82 -15.10 -6.42 -11.34
N LEU A 83 -14.85 -7.16 -10.25
CA LEU A 83 -14.40 -8.54 -10.35
C LEU A 83 -15.41 -9.46 -11.07
N ARG A 84 -16.70 -9.21 -10.91
CA ARG A 84 -17.78 -9.96 -11.57
C ARG A 84 -17.95 -9.52 -13.03
N ASP A 85 -17.87 -8.22 -13.29
CA ASP A 85 -18.01 -7.65 -14.63
C ASP A 85 -16.83 -8.03 -15.53
N PHE A 86 -15.59 -7.81 -15.05
CA PHE A 86 -14.38 -8.04 -15.82
C PHE A 86 -13.96 -9.51 -15.85
N ARG A 87 -14.31 -10.29 -14.81
CA ARG A 87 -13.84 -11.66 -14.58
C ARG A 87 -12.32 -11.83 -14.82
N PRO A 88 -11.42 -10.97 -14.28
CA PRO A 88 -10.00 -11.10 -14.53
C PRO A 88 -9.45 -12.48 -14.14
N ARG A 89 -8.35 -12.91 -14.76
CA ARG A 89 -7.68 -14.18 -14.40
C ARG A 89 -7.17 -14.15 -12.96
N ALA A 90 -6.70 -12.98 -12.51
CA ALA A 90 -6.28 -12.74 -11.14
C ALA A 90 -6.70 -11.37 -10.63
N PHE A 91 -6.72 -11.19 -9.32
CA PHE A 91 -6.77 -9.88 -8.70
C PHE A 91 -5.72 -9.74 -7.59
N ILE A 92 -5.29 -8.50 -7.36
CA ILE A 92 -4.48 -8.09 -6.23
C ILE A 92 -5.24 -6.99 -5.50
N MET A 93 -5.50 -7.20 -4.22
CA MET A 93 -6.13 -6.17 -3.38
C MET A 93 -5.23 -5.88 -2.19
N GLU A 94 -4.88 -4.62 -1.98
CA GLU A 94 -4.04 -4.17 -0.87
C GLU A 94 -4.86 -3.42 0.19
N ASN A 95 -4.48 -3.57 1.47
CA ASN A 95 -4.99 -2.73 2.53
C ASN A 95 -4.08 -2.67 3.79
N VAL A 96 -4.43 -1.77 4.71
CA VAL A 96 -3.68 -1.55 5.95
C VAL A 96 -3.71 -2.76 6.90
N SER A 97 -2.60 -2.98 7.61
CA SER A 97 -2.47 -4.08 8.59
C SER A 97 -3.43 -4.00 9.80
N GLY A 98 -4.08 -2.85 10.01
CA GLY A 98 -5.07 -2.67 11.07
C GLY A 98 -6.30 -3.58 10.95
N LEU A 99 -6.62 -4.06 9.74
CA LEU A 99 -7.82 -4.89 9.50
C LEU A 99 -7.81 -6.25 10.19
N VAL A 100 -6.63 -6.79 10.52
CA VAL A 100 -6.52 -8.07 11.24
C VAL A 100 -6.51 -7.90 12.77
N LYS A 101 -6.67 -6.68 13.28
CA LYS A 101 -6.62 -6.37 14.72
C LYS A 101 -8.02 -6.11 15.31
N GLY A 102 -8.26 -6.65 16.51
CA GLY A 102 -9.46 -6.35 17.30
C GLY A 102 -10.79 -6.67 16.59
N LYS A 103 -11.75 -5.74 16.67
CA LYS A 103 -13.11 -5.88 16.10
C LYS A 103 -13.14 -5.95 14.57
N MET A 104 -12.05 -5.58 13.89
CA MET A 104 -11.94 -5.58 12.43
C MET A 104 -11.80 -6.99 11.82
N LYS A 105 -11.57 -8.03 12.64
CA LYS A 105 -11.47 -9.42 12.13
C LYS A 105 -12.74 -9.90 11.42
N LEU A 106 -13.91 -9.41 11.84
CA LEU A 106 -15.17 -9.71 11.18
C LEU A 106 -15.20 -9.12 9.76
N THR A 107 -14.78 -7.86 9.62
CA THR A 107 -14.60 -7.21 8.32
C THR A 107 -13.67 -8.00 7.42
N PHE A 108 -12.50 -8.40 7.92
CA PHE A 108 -11.54 -9.21 7.16
C PHE A 108 -12.20 -10.50 6.62
N ALA A 109 -12.97 -11.19 7.46
CA ALA A 109 -13.67 -12.41 7.07
C ALA A 109 -14.79 -12.14 6.05
N GLU A 110 -15.55 -11.05 6.22
CA GLU A 110 -16.61 -10.63 5.30
C GLU A 110 -16.05 -10.24 3.92
N MET A 111 -14.98 -9.44 3.88
CA MET A 111 -14.29 -9.08 2.64
C MET A 111 -13.77 -10.34 1.93
N THR A 112 -13.10 -11.24 2.65
CA THR A 112 -12.57 -12.48 2.07
C THR A 112 -13.68 -13.38 1.54
N ARG A 113 -14.84 -13.46 2.22
CA ARG A 113 -16.02 -14.19 1.73
C ARG A 113 -16.60 -13.55 0.47
N ALA A 114 -16.72 -12.23 0.42
CA ALA A 114 -17.24 -11.53 -0.75
C ALA A 114 -16.35 -11.73 -1.99
N LEU A 115 -15.02 -11.68 -1.81
CA LEU A 115 -14.05 -11.97 -2.88
C LEU A 115 -14.17 -13.41 -3.38
N LYS A 116 -14.31 -14.39 -2.47
CA LYS A 116 -14.55 -15.80 -2.85
C LYS A 116 -15.88 -15.99 -3.58
N ALA A 117 -16.94 -15.37 -3.07
CA ALA A 117 -18.26 -15.40 -3.70
C ALA A 117 -18.32 -14.71 -5.07
N ALA A 118 -17.30 -13.93 -5.44
CA ALA A 118 -17.13 -13.38 -6.78
C ALA A 118 -16.51 -14.37 -7.78
N GLY A 119 -16.23 -15.63 -7.38
CA GLY A 119 -15.71 -16.68 -8.25
C GLY A 119 -14.18 -16.80 -8.24
N TYR A 120 -13.56 -16.60 -7.08
CA TYR A 120 -12.10 -16.64 -6.92
C TYR A 120 -11.64 -17.51 -5.75
N ARG A 121 -10.53 -18.20 -5.96
CA ARG A 121 -9.71 -18.76 -4.89
C ARG A 121 -8.83 -17.66 -4.32
N VAL A 122 -8.97 -17.38 -3.03
CA VAL A 122 -8.34 -16.20 -2.40
C VAL A 122 -7.40 -16.61 -1.27
N SER A 123 -6.19 -16.04 -1.26
CA SER A 123 -5.23 -16.09 -0.16
C SER A 123 -4.84 -14.68 0.26
N CYS A 124 -4.72 -14.44 1.58
CA CYS A 124 -4.28 -13.17 2.12
C CYS A 124 -3.09 -13.35 3.06
N ARG A 125 -2.07 -12.50 2.92
CA ARG A 125 -0.89 -12.47 3.79
C ARG A 125 -0.57 -11.04 4.21
N LEU A 126 0.02 -10.91 5.40
CA LEU A 126 0.63 -9.68 5.88
C LEU A 126 2.07 -9.63 5.36
N LEU A 127 2.37 -8.66 4.50
CA LEU A 127 3.67 -8.48 3.88
C LEU A 127 4.33 -7.20 4.39
N ASN A 128 5.65 -7.21 4.58
CA ASN A 128 6.40 -6.02 4.97
C ASN A 128 7.25 -5.50 3.80
N ALA A 129 7.21 -4.20 3.54
CA ALA A 129 7.93 -3.57 2.43
C ALA A 129 9.45 -3.81 2.48
N TRP A 130 10.07 -3.84 3.66
CA TRP A 130 11.52 -4.10 3.75
C TRP A 130 11.93 -5.48 3.27
N TRP A 131 11.00 -6.45 3.26
CA TRP A 131 11.25 -7.77 2.67
C TRP A 131 11.59 -7.71 1.18
N TYR A 132 11.23 -6.61 0.53
CA TYR A 132 11.38 -6.35 -0.90
C TYR A 132 12.38 -5.22 -1.18
N GLY A 133 13.29 -4.94 -0.24
CA GLY A 133 14.37 -3.96 -0.42
C GLY A 133 13.96 -2.51 -0.16
N VAL A 134 12.74 -2.27 0.29
CA VAL A 134 12.27 -0.92 0.64
C VAL A 134 12.84 -0.52 2.00
N PRO A 135 13.50 0.65 2.17
CA PRO A 135 14.06 1.12 3.44
C PRO A 135 13.01 1.53 4.50
N GLN A 136 11.95 0.75 4.67
CA GLN A 136 10.78 1.10 5.46
C GLN A 136 10.10 -0.11 6.11
N ASP A 137 9.82 -0.01 7.40
CA ASP A 137 8.90 -0.89 8.11
C ASP A 137 7.44 -0.48 7.83
N ARG A 138 6.87 -1.08 6.78
CA ARG A 138 5.50 -0.84 6.31
C ARG A 138 4.84 -2.15 5.98
N GLN A 139 3.94 -2.56 6.85
CA GLN A 139 3.16 -3.79 6.70
C GLN A 139 1.84 -3.53 5.98
N ARG A 140 1.54 -4.32 4.95
CA ARG A 140 0.26 -4.35 4.23
C ARG A 140 -0.35 -5.74 4.18
N LEU A 141 -1.67 -5.81 4.28
CA LEU A 141 -2.42 -7.01 3.93
C LEU A 141 -2.60 -7.01 2.43
N VAL A 142 -2.21 -8.12 1.81
CA VAL A 142 -2.36 -8.32 0.37
C VAL A 142 -3.22 -9.55 0.17
N TRP A 143 -4.34 -9.39 -0.53
CA TRP A 143 -5.13 -10.48 -1.05
C TRP A 143 -4.72 -10.74 -2.49
N ILE A 144 -4.48 -12.01 -2.80
CA ILE A 144 -4.31 -12.50 -4.16
C ILE A 144 -5.48 -13.45 -4.41
N GLY A 145 -6.22 -13.19 -5.48
CA GLY A 145 -7.28 -14.08 -5.96
C GLY A 145 -6.98 -14.60 -7.35
N LEU A 146 -7.20 -15.89 -7.59
CA LEU A 146 -7.16 -16.50 -8.92
C LEU A 146 -8.56 -17.00 -9.24
N ARG A 147 -9.00 -16.80 -10.48
CA ARG A 147 -10.35 -17.17 -10.92
C ARG A 147 -10.55 -18.69 -10.80
N ASP A 148 -11.72 -19.11 -10.29
CA ASP A 148 -11.95 -20.51 -9.88
C ASP A 148 -11.74 -21.54 -11.00
N ASP A 149 -12.07 -21.17 -12.23
CA ASP A 149 -11.96 -22.00 -13.44
C ASP A 149 -10.50 -22.28 -13.86
N LEU A 150 -9.54 -21.51 -13.35
CA LEU A 150 -8.12 -21.74 -13.64
C LEU A 150 -7.53 -22.88 -12.82
N ASP A 151 -8.19 -23.30 -11.74
CA ASP A 151 -7.73 -24.32 -10.77
C ASP A 151 -6.30 -24.09 -10.22
N ILE A 152 -5.89 -22.83 -10.12
CA ILE A 152 -4.60 -22.43 -9.55
C ILE A 152 -4.80 -22.06 -8.08
N ALA A 153 -4.01 -22.64 -7.18
CA ALA A 153 -4.01 -22.25 -5.78
C ALA A 153 -3.32 -20.88 -5.58
N PRO A 154 -3.97 -19.91 -4.94
CA PRO A 154 -3.35 -18.63 -4.61
C PRO A 154 -2.23 -18.83 -3.57
N SER A 155 -1.10 -18.19 -3.81
CA SER A 155 0.04 -18.16 -2.89
C SER A 155 0.67 -16.77 -2.88
N HIS A 156 1.64 -16.56 -2.00
CA HIS A 156 2.37 -15.29 -1.90
C HIS A 156 3.87 -15.55 -2.02
N LEU A 157 4.61 -14.58 -2.59
CA LEU A 157 6.05 -14.63 -2.47
C LEU A 157 6.48 -14.43 -1.04
N THR A 158 7.51 -15.18 -0.73
CA THR A 158 8.23 -15.06 0.50
C THR A 158 9.46 -14.18 0.29
N LEU A 159 9.94 -13.60 1.38
CA LEU A 159 11.06 -12.67 1.51
C LEU A 159 12.07 -12.70 0.33
N THR A 160 12.28 -11.56 -0.35
CA THR A 160 13.33 -11.47 -1.40
C THR A 160 14.65 -10.90 -0.88
N HIS A 161 14.64 -10.22 0.27
CA HIS A 161 15.82 -9.60 0.87
C HIS A 161 16.11 -10.16 2.26
N GLN A 162 17.35 -10.60 2.49
CA GLN A 162 17.74 -11.21 3.77
C GLN A 162 18.01 -10.19 4.88
N ARG A 163 18.32 -8.94 4.53
CA ARG A 163 18.54 -7.84 5.49
C ARG A 163 17.82 -6.57 5.05
N PRO A 164 17.40 -5.71 6.01
CA PRO A 164 16.84 -4.41 5.68
C PRO A 164 17.88 -3.46 5.06
N VAL A 165 17.42 -2.61 4.14
CA VAL A 165 18.17 -1.44 3.66
C VAL A 165 17.96 -0.30 4.67
N THR A 166 19.05 0.25 5.18
CA THR A 166 19.01 1.30 6.20
C THR A 166 18.74 2.68 5.60
N VAL A 167 18.31 3.65 6.43
CA VAL A 167 18.17 5.06 6.01
C VAL A 167 19.50 5.60 5.47
N ARG A 168 20.64 5.25 6.10
CA ARG A 168 21.97 5.64 5.63
C ARG A 168 22.22 5.17 4.20
N GLU A 169 21.99 3.90 3.91
CA GLU A 169 22.15 3.33 2.57
C GLU A 169 21.20 3.97 1.57
N ALA A 170 19.94 4.21 1.97
CA ALA A 170 18.93 4.83 1.11
C ALA A 170 19.28 6.27 0.69
N PHE A 171 19.94 7.01 1.58
CA PHE A 171 20.31 8.42 1.39
C PHE A 171 21.69 8.61 0.74
N LEU A 172 22.38 7.53 0.35
CA LEU A 172 23.64 7.67 -0.39
C LEU A 172 23.43 8.43 -1.71
N ASN A 173 24.28 9.43 -1.93
CA ASN A 173 24.35 10.24 -3.14
C ASN A 173 23.02 10.88 -3.56
N ILE A 174 22.22 11.33 -2.59
CA ILE A 174 20.96 12.03 -2.86
C ILE A 174 21.01 13.50 -2.45
N GLY A 175 20.40 14.35 -3.27
CA GLY A 175 20.23 15.77 -2.96
C GLY A 175 19.03 16.05 -2.05
N ALA A 176 19.06 17.19 -1.37
CA ALA A 176 18.00 17.67 -0.50
C ALA A 176 17.41 19.02 -0.95
N SER A 177 17.33 19.25 -2.28
CA SER A 177 17.05 20.56 -2.88
C SER A 177 15.74 21.22 -2.45
N ASP A 178 14.73 20.43 -2.08
CA ASP A 178 13.40 20.92 -1.70
C ASP A 178 13.09 20.67 -0.21
N ALA A 179 14.10 20.35 0.60
CA ALA A 179 13.90 20.07 2.02
C ALA A 179 13.63 21.36 2.81
N PRO A 180 12.49 21.49 3.51
CA PRO A 180 12.15 22.70 4.23
C PRO A 180 12.93 22.81 5.54
N GLU A 181 13.26 24.04 5.91
CA GLU A 181 13.76 24.38 7.24
C GLU A 181 12.69 24.17 8.32
N LEU A 182 13.15 23.88 9.54
CA LEU A 182 12.27 23.68 10.68
C LEU A 182 11.91 25.00 11.33
N SER A 183 10.63 25.17 11.66
CA SER A 183 10.23 26.27 12.54
C SER A 183 10.93 26.14 13.92
N PRO A 184 11.09 27.23 14.69
CA PRO A 184 11.80 27.20 15.97
C PRO A 184 11.32 26.10 16.94
N ARG A 185 10.01 25.80 16.92
CA ARG A 185 9.41 24.72 17.73
C ARG A 185 9.92 23.34 17.31
N TYR A 186 9.86 23.02 16.02
CA TYR A 186 10.32 21.72 15.52
C TYR A 186 11.85 21.59 15.62
N ARG A 187 12.59 22.68 15.41
CA ARG A 187 14.05 22.74 15.60
C ARG A 187 14.45 22.33 17.03
N ARG A 188 13.76 22.87 18.04
CA ARG A 188 13.98 22.48 19.45
C ARG A 188 13.75 20.98 19.67
N TYR A 189 12.65 20.43 19.17
CA TYR A 189 12.36 18.99 19.32
C TYR A 189 13.37 18.12 18.57
N TRP A 190 13.87 18.56 17.43
CA TRP A 190 14.88 17.82 16.67
C TRP A 190 16.22 17.69 17.42
N TYR A 191 16.64 18.74 18.13
CA TYR A 191 17.84 18.69 18.98
C TYR A 191 17.64 17.84 20.25
N GLN A 192 16.41 17.76 20.75
CA GLN A 192 16.08 16.92 21.90
C GLN A 192 15.98 15.43 21.53
N ALA A 193 15.52 15.14 20.31
CA ALA A 193 15.35 13.77 19.84
C ALA A 193 16.70 13.11 19.52
N GLN A 194 16.91 11.91 20.08
CA GLN A 194 17.93 11.01 19.56
C GLN A 194 17.46 10.37 18.25
N GLN A 195 18.40 9.81 17.49
CA GLN A 195 18.05 9.11 16.25
C GLN A 195 17.10 7.94 16.52
N GLY A 196 15.97 7.91 15.80
CA GLY A 196 14.92 6.90 15.95
C GLY A 196 13.83 7.25 16.96
N GLU A 197 13.96 8.36 17.70
CA GLU A 197 12.98 8.78 18.70
C GLU A 197 11.90 9.70 18.13
N THR A 198 10.77 9.74 18.85
CA THR A 198 9.73 10.75 18.65
C THR A 198 9.70 11.67 19.86
N VAL A 199 9.87 12.98 19.64
CA VAL A 199 9.75 14.00 20.69
C VAL A 199 8.56 14.91 20.41
N GLY A 200 7.73 15.13 21.43
CA GLY A 200 6.51 15.93 21.34
C GLY A 200 5.23 15.09 21.26
N ARG A 201 4.06 15.71 21.47
CA ARG A 201 2.74 15.03 21.51
C ARG A 201 1.78 15.53 20.42
N LEU A 202 1.33 16.78 20.52
CA LEU A 202 0.44 17.41 19.52
C LEU A 202 1.21 17.92 18.29
N THR A 203 2.47 18.32 18.51
CA THR A 203 3.46 18.60 17.48
C THR A 203 4.66 17.75 17.83
N SER A 204 5.07 16.88 16.91
CA SER A 204 6.13 15.90 17.16
C SER A 204 7.17 15.88 16.05
N VAL A 205 8.41 15.64 16.44
CA VAL A 205 9.52 15.30 15.54
C VAL A 205 9.80 13.82 15.69
N LYS A 206 9.61 13.06 14.61
CA LYS A 206 10.08 11.68 14.50
C LYS A 206 11.42 11.68 13.77
N LYS A 207 12.51 11.72 14.53
CA LYS A 207 13.87 11.76 13.97
C LYS A 207 14.23 10.38 13.46
N LEU A 208 14.60 10.28 12.19
CA LEU A 208 15.04 9.01 11.61
C LEU A 208 16.31 8.50 12.30
N SER A 209 16.57 7.20 12.14
CA SER A 209 17.84 6.59 12.53
C SER A 209 18.57 6.12 11.28
N GLU A 210 19.83 6.51 11.14
CA GLU A 210 20.66 6.13 10.00
C GLU A 210 20.81 4.62 9.87
N ASN A 211 20.85 3.90 10.99
CA ASN A 211 21.19 2.48 11.04
C ASN A 211 19.96 1.55 11.08
N LYS A 212 18.75 2.11 10.88
CA LYS A 212 17.48 1.36 10.84
C LYS A 212 16.73 1.68 9.56
N VAL A 213 15.70 0.90 9.27
CA VAL A 213 14.66 1.31 8.30
C VAL A 213 13.85 2.48 8.85
N ALA A 214 13.27 3.28 7.97
CA ALA A 214 12.26 4.25 8.37
C ALA A 214 10.99 3.54 8.86
N GLY A 215 10.23 4.17 9.76
CA GLY A 215 8.85 3.73 10.00
C GLY A 215 7.95 4.05 8.81
N THR A 216 6.71 3.56 8.82
CA THR A 216 5.70 3.93 7.82
C THR A 216 5.61 5.46 7.66
N LEU A 217 5.80 5.94 6.43
CA LEU A 217 5.67 7.36 6.11
C LEU A 217 4.20 7.77 6.02
N VAL A 218 3.88 8.91 6.62
CA VAL A 218 2.54 9.52 6.57
C VAL A 218 2.42 10.44 5.35
N GLY A 219 1.18 10.57 4.85
CA GLY A 219 0.81 11.45 3.73
C GLY A 219 0.68 12.92 4.13
N SER A 220 1.47 13.39 5.09
CA SER A 220 1.42 14.76 5.61
C SER A 220 2.81 15.20 6.09
N GLU A 221 2.98 16.53 6.21
CA GLU A 221 4.15 17.16 6.83
C GLU A 221 3.85 17.52 8.31
N GLY A 222 4.90 17.80 9.08
CA GLY A 222 4.76 18.26 10.47
C GLY A 222 4.58 17.13 11.46
N ASN A 223 3.41 17.05 12.11
CA ASN A 223 3.18 16.13 13.21
C ASN A 223 3.22 14.66 12.72
N GLY A 224 4.12 13.86 13.29
CA GLY A 224 4.29 12.45 12.91
C GLY A 224 5.04 12.21 11.59
N ALA A 225 5.43 13.27 10.88
CA ALA A 225 6.28 13.17 9.69
C ALA A 225 7.72 12.78 10.06
N PRO A 226 8.46 12.11 9.17
CA PRO A 226 9.88 11.80 9.37
C PRO A 226 10.76 13.04 9.22
N TYR A 227 11.82 13.12 10.03
CA TYR A 227 12.84 14.18 9.96
C TYR A 227 14.23 13.59 9.75
N HIS A 228 15.10 14.35 9.07
CA HIS A 228 16.42 13.89 8.69
C HIS A 228 17.25 13.49 9.94
N PRO A 229 18.02 12.38 9.89
CA PRO A 229 18.66 11.84 11.10
C PRO A 229 19.83 12.69 11.62
N THR A 230 20.52 13.41 10.74
CA THR A 230 21.77 14.13 11.05
C THR A 230 21.71 15.63 10.76
N GLU A 231 20.72 16.09 10.00
CA GLU A 231 20.56 17.48 9.60
C GLU A 231 19.24 18.02 10.14
N CYS A 232 19.24 19.25 10.64
CA CYS A 232 18.09 19.84 11.33
C CYS A 232 17.03 20.37 10.34
N ARG A 233 16.46 19.45 9.55
CA ARG A 233 15.47 19.70 8.49
C ARG A 233 14.47 18.55 8.37
N ALA A 234 13.36 18.80 7.69
CA ALA A 234 12.52 17.70 7.20
C ALA A 234 13.24 16.94 6.07
N ILE A 235 12.75 15.75 5.73
CA ILE A 235 13.31 15.01 4.59
C ILE A 235 12.90 15.65 3.25
N SER A 236 13.76 15.56 2.23
CA SER A 236 13.47 16.01 0.87
C SER A 236 12.45 15.10 0.16
N THR A 237 11.90 15.54 -0.97
CA THR A 237 11.07 14.66 -1.81
C THR A 237 11.89 13.47 -2.33
N ALA A 238 13.15 13.69 -2.69
CA ALA A 238 14.04 12.64 -3.19
C ALA A 238 14.30 11.58 -2.10
N GLU A 239 14.58 12.01 -0.87
CA GLU A 239 14.72 11.12 0.30
C GLU A 239 13.44 10.34 0.57
N ARG A 240 12.28 11.00 0.52
CA ARG A 240 10.98 10.35 0.70
C ARG A 240 10.72 9.28 -0.37
N LYS A 241 11.12 9.53 -1.62
CA LYS A 241 11.04 8.55 -2.71
C LYS A 241 11.90 7.33 -2.43
N ARG A 242 13.17 7.50 -2.04
CA ARG A 242 14.07 6.39 -1.70
C ARG A 242 13.55 5.55 -0.54
N LEU A 243 13.07 6.17 0.53
CA LEU A 243 12.50 5.44 1.67
C LEU A 243 11.26 4.62 1.31
N SER A 244 10.51 5.02 0.29
CA SER A 244 9.33 4.30 -0.19
C SER A 244 9.58 3.46 -1.45
N GLY A 245 10.83 3.39 -1.94
CA GLY A 245 11.20 2.60 -3.11
C GLY A 245 10.74 3.16 -4.46
N PHE A 246 10.41 4.45 -4.55
CA PHE A 246 10.09 5.07 -5.84
C PHE A 246 11.36 5.29 -6.68
N PRO A 247 11.31 5.05 -8.01
CA PRO A 247 12.42 5.38 -8.90
C PRO A 247 12.79 6.86 -8.86
N ASP A 248 14.07 7.20 -8.99
CA ASP A 248 14.54 8.60 -8.94
C ASP A 248 13.98 9.48 -10.04
N GLN A 249 13.62 8.89 -11.18
CA GLN A 249 12.96 9.56 -12.31
C GLN A 249 11.45 9.75 -12.12
N PHE A 250 10.84 9.11 -11.12
CA PHE A 250 9.39 9.24 -10.89
C PHE A 250 9.03 10.69 -10.50
N THR A 251 8.18 11.34 -11.28
CA THR A 251 7.93 12.77 -11.15
C THR A 251 6.65 13.05 -10.39
N PHE A 252 6.67 14.06 -9.52
CA PHE A 252 5.47 14.54 -8.81
C PHE A 252 5.21 16.00 -9.19
N PRO A 253 3.94 16.44 -9.32
CA PRO A 253 3.62 17.82 -9.65
C PRO A 253 4.15 18.85 -8.65
N SER A 254 4.23 18.48 -7.38
CA SER A 254 4.75 19.32 -6.30
C SER A 254 5.22 18.48 -5.12
N ARG A 255 6.00 19.09 -4.21
CA ARG A 255 6.40 18.48 -2.94
C ARG A 255 5.19 18.05 -2.10
N GLU A 256 4.18 18.90 -2.00
CA GLU A 256 2.95 18.59 -1.24
C GLU A 256 2.29 17.32 -1.81
N THR A 257 2.14 17.27 -3.13
CA THR A 257 1.58 16.11 -3.84
C THR A 257 2.45 14.86 -3.61
N ALA A 258 3.77 14.99 -3.70
CA ALA A 258 4.70 13.90 -3.42
C ALA A 258 4.53 13.36 -1.99
N THR A 259 4.42 14.24 -0.99
CA THR A 259 4.23 13.83 0.40
C THR A 259 2.96 13.01 0.59
N VAL A 260 1.83 13.48 0.04
CA VAL A 260 0.53 12.78 0.11
C VAL A 260 0.58 11.44 -0.62
N LEU A 261 0.95 11.46 -1.91
CA LEU A 261 0.89 10.28 -2.76
C LEU A 261 1.88 9.20 -2.34
N ILE A 262 3.12 9.55 -1.99
CA ILE A 262 4.09 8.58 -1.48
C ILE A 262 3.61 7.97 -0.16
N GLY A 263 3.01 8.77 0.73
CA GLY A 263 2.46 8.27 1.99
C GLY A 263 1.32 7.27 1.80
N ASN A 264 0.49 7.47 0.78
CA ASN A 264 -0.67 6.63 0.48
C ASN A 264 -0.34 5.40 -0.37
N SER A 265 0.72 5.45 -1.17
CA SER A 265 1.04 4.40 -2.15
C SER A 265 1.50 3.08 -1.53
N VAL A 266 1.33 1.98 -2.28
CA VAL A 266 2.08 0.75 -2.06
C VAL A 266 3.52 0.96 -2.54
N PRO A 267 4.56 0.59 -1.77
CA PRO A 267 5.95 0.70 -2.22
C PRO A 267 6.17 -0.05 -3.54
N PRO A 268 6.71 0.60 -4.60
CA PRO A 268 6.85 -0.02 -5.92
C PRO A 268 7.59 -1.36 -5.95
N PRO A 269 8.70 -1.58 -5.21
CA PRO A 269 9.39 -2.87 -5.22
C PRO A 269 8.53 -4.02 -4.65
N MET A 270 7.69 -3.71 -3.66
CA MET A 270 6.74 -4.68 -3.10
C MET A 270 5.62 -4.99 -4.10
N ALA A 271 5.05 -3.96 -4.74
CA ALA A 271 4.02 -4.14 -5.76
C ALA A 271 4.56 -4.95 -6.96
N GLU A 272 5.79 -4.66 -7.40
CA GLU A 272 6.46 -5.41 -8.45
C GLU A 272 6.67 -6.87 -8.08
N ALA A 273 7.15 -7.17 -6.87
CA ALA A 273 7.33 -8.54 -6.41
C ALA A 273 6.00 -9.31 -6.43
N VAL A 274 4.93 -8.73 -5.86
CA VAL A 274 3.59 -9.33 -5.88
C VAL A 274 3.09 -9.53 -7.31
N GLY A 275 3.24 -8.53 -8.18
CA GLY A 275 2.82 -8.62 -9.59
C GLY A 275 3.57 -9.70 -10.36
N ARG A 276 4.90 -9.81 -10.18
CA ARG A 276 5.73 -10.86 -10.79
C ARG A 276 5.31 -12.25 -10.29
N HIS A 277 4.97 -12.39 -9.02
CA HIS A 277 4.44 -13.64 -8.46
C HIS A 277 3.17 -14.09 -9.16
N VAL A 278 2.18 -13.20 -9.21
CA VAL A 278 0.88 -13.48 -9.83
C VAL A 278 1.07 -13.81 -11.31
N ALA A 279 1.94 -13.08 -12.02
CA ALA A 279 2.28 -13.40 -13.40
C ALA A 279 2.94 -14.79 -13.54
N GLY A 280 3.77 -15.20 -12.58
CA GLY A 280 4.36 -16.54 -12.51
C GLY A 280 3.30 -17.63 -12.33
N LEU A 281 2.37 -17.45 -11.38
CA LEU A 281 1.25 -18.36 -11.15
C LEU A 281 0.40 -18.52 -12.42
N LEU A 282 0.05 -17.42 -13.08
CA LEU A 282 -0.74 -17.43 -14.32
C LEU A 282 -0.03 -18.07 -15.53
N LYS A 283 1.30 -18.20 -15.48
CA LYS A 283 2.14 -18.85 -16.50
C LYS A 283 2.49 -20.31 -16.15
N GLY A 284 2.06 -20.80 -14.98
CA GLY A 284 2.37 -22.16 -14.51
C GLY A 284 3.79 -22.33 -13.96
N ALA A 285 4.47 -21.24 -13.56
CA ALA A 285 5.76 -21.34 -12.87
C ALA A 285 5.56 -21.88 -11.44
N ALA A 286 6.43 -22.79 -10.99
CA ALA A 286 6.39 -23.31 -9.63
C ALA A 286 6.50 -22.17 -8.60
N PRO A 287 5.74 -22.19 -7.49
CA PRO A 287 5.86 -21.19 -6.44
C PRO A 287 7.30 -21.16 -5.90
N GLY A 288 7.92 -19.98 -5.85
CA GLY A 288 9.21 -19.81 -5.16
C GLY A 288 9.09 -20.27 -3.70
N LEU A 289 10.11 -20.98 -3.21
CA LEU A 289 10.17 -21.65 -1.90
C LEU A 289 9.54 -20.83 -0.75
N GLU A 290 8.63 -21.44 0.02
CA GLU A 290 8.19 -20.89 1.31
C GLU A 290 9.29 -21.12 2.38
N PRO A 291 9.97 -20.08 2.90
CA PRO A 291 10.59 -20.17 4.20
C PRO A 291 9.48 -20.37 5.23
N ASN A 292 9.58 -21.53 5.86
CA ASN A 292 8.83 -21.89 7.04
C ASN A 292 8.90 -20.74 8.07
N SER A 293 7.74 -20.30 8.58
CA SER A 293 7.54 -19.29 9.64
C SER A 293 7.65 -17.79 9.28
N ALA A 294 6.70 -17.27 8.49
CA ALA A 294 6.07 -16.00 8.88
C ALA A 294 4.97 -16.34 9.89
N PRO A 295 4.91 -15.74 11.10
CA PRO A 295 3.87 -16.05 12.06
C PRO A 295 2.52 -15.78 11.43
N ASN A 296 1.74 -16.85 11.25
CA ASN A 296 0.31 -16.75 11.04
C ASN A 296 -0.22 -15.85 12.17
N PRO A 297 -1.03 -14.81 11.91
CA PRO A 297 -1.57 -14.00 12.99
C PRO A 297 -2.50 -14.87 13.83
N ALA A 298 -1.93 -15.56 14.81
CA ALA A 298 -2.67 -16.29 15.81
C ALA A 298 -3.58 -15.28 16.51
N PRO A 299 -4.86 -15.62 16.75
CA PRO A 299 -5.71 -14.78 17.56
C PRO A 299 -5.05 -14.62 18.93
N ALA A 300 -4.67 -13.39 19.27
CA ALA A 300 -4.17 -13.06 20.60
C ALA A 300 -5.14 -13.63 21.64
N THR A 301 -4.70 -14.68 22.33
CA THR A 301 -5.36 -15.21 23.51
C THR A 301 -5.36 -14.11 24.55
N ALA A 302 -6.55 -13.72 25.01
CA ALA A 302 -6.72 -12.75 26.07
C ALA A 302 -5.97 -13.24 27.31
N SER A 303 -4.87 -12.59 27.66
CA SER A 303 -4.26 -12.76 28.97
C SER A 303 -5.20 -12.11 29.99
N HIS A 304 -5.98 -12.93 30.69
CA HIS A 304 -6.56 -12.54 31.97
C HIS A 304 -5.45 -12.03 32.87
N ARG A 305 -5.53 -10.77 33.30
CA ARG A 305 -4.91 -10.36 34.56
C ARG A 305 -5.93 -10.63 35.67
N PRO A 306 -5.58 -11.38 36.72
CA PRO A 306 -6.39 -11.42 37.92
C PRO A 306 -6.31 -10.06 38.64
N HIS A 307 -7.33 -9.84 39.45
CA HIS A 307 -7.79 -8.62 40.11
C HIS A 307 -6.73 -7.73 40.77
#